data_AF-A0A2G2FZT7-F1
#
_entry.id   AF-A0A2G2FZT7-F1
#
_cell.length_a   1.000
_cell.length_b   1.000
_cell.length_c   1.000
_cell.angle_alpha   90.00
_cell.angle_beta   90.00
_cell.angle_gamma   90.00
#
_symmetry.space_group_name_H-M   'P 1'
#
loop_
_entity.id
_entity.type
_entity.pdbx_description
1 polymer ?
#
loop_
_entity_poly.entity_id
_entity_poly.type
_entity_poly.pdbx_seq_one_letter_code
_entity_poly.pdbx_strand_id
1 'polypeptide(L)' 'MKINVLTVFIGFLTAYMGVNVILNPISYDTKFMRIIDLTANKWPFGIALIIFSLLVFWSEYRRIKKLRDNTDSSSEE' A
#
# COMPACT_ATOMS: atom_id res chain seq x y z
N MET A 1 13.52 -5.53 -17.57
CA MET A 1 13.06 -4.80 -16.37
C MET A 1 12.07 -5.68 -15.62
N LYS A 2 12.37 -6.18 -14.41
CA LYS A 2 11.44 -7.03 -13.64
C LYS A 2 10.71 -6.19 -12.59
N ILE A 3 9.39 -6.08 -12.73
CA ILE A 3 8.51 -5.50 -11.71
C ILE A 3 8.39 -6.50 -10.57
N ASN A 4 8.51 -6.02 -9.33
CA ASN A 4 8.29 -6.87 -8.17
C ASN A 4 6.78 -6.99 -7.91
N VAL A 5 6.18 -8.04 -8.47
CA VAL A 5 4.74 -8.33 -8.36
C VAL A 5 4.29 -8.40 -6.90
N LEU A 6 5.15 -8.88 -6.00
CA LEU A 6 4.87 -8.93 -4.56
C LEU A 6 4.70 -7.52 -3.97
N THR A 7 5.58 -6.59 -4.33
CA THR A 7 5.53 -5.20 -3.86
C THR A 7 4.26 -4.50 -4.33
N VAL A 8 3.89 -4.69 -5.60
CA VAL A 8 2.64 -4.16 -6.17
C VAL A 8 1.42 -4.76 -5.46
N PHE A 9 1.43 -6.06 -5.21
CA PHE A 9 0.36 -6.75 -4.48
C PHE A 9 0.19 -6.23 -3.05
N ILE A 10 1.29 -6.05 -2.31
CA ILE A 10 1.28 -5.49 -0.96
C ILE A 10 0.75 -4.04 -0.97
N GLY A 11 1.16 -3.24 -1.96
CA GLY A 11 0.62 -1.88 -2.15
C GLY A 11 -0.89 -1.88 -2.35
N PHE A 12 -1.41 -2.75 -3.21
CA PHE A 12 -2.85 -2.84 -3.46
C PHE A 12 -3.62 -3.35 -2.23
N LEU A 13 -3.09 -4.36 -1.54
CA LEU A 13 -3.69 -4.93 -0.33
C LEU A 13 -3.80 -3.88 0.80
N THR A 14 -2.74 -3.11 1.02
CA THR A 14 -2.72 -2.06 2.05
C THR A 14 -3.64 -0.90 1.74
N ALA A 15 -3.73 -0.47 0.47
CA ALA A 15 -4.73 0.52 0.05
C ALA A 15 -6.16 0.01 0.28
N TYR A 16 -6.45 -1.23 -0.12
CA TYR A 16 -7.76 -1.86 0.05
C TYR A 16 -8.15 -1.95 1.54
N MET A 17 -7.21 -2.34 2.41
CA MET A 17 -7.43 -2.35 3.85
C MET A 17 -7.67 -0.95 4.40
N GLY A 18 -6.90 0.06 3.98
CA GLY A 18 -7.09 1.45 4.40
C GLY A 18 -8.47 1.99 4.05
N VAL A 19 -8.94 1.73 2.83
CA VAL A 19 -10.29 2.09 2.38
C VAL A 19 -11.36 1.34 3.18
N ASN A 20 -11.17 0.04 3.42
CA ASN A 20 -12.12 -0.74 4.24
C ASN A 20 -12.23 -0.23 5.67
N VAL A 21 -11.13 0.19 6.29
CA VAL A 21 -11.15 0.77 7.64
C VAL A 21 -11.98 2.06 7.67
N ILE A 22 -11.94 2.87 6.60
CA ILE A 22 -12.70 4.13 6.51
C ILE A 22 -14.20 3.86 6.26
N LEU A 23 -14.51 2.96 5.32
CA LEU A 23 -15.88 2.66 4.90
C LEU A 23 -16.63 1.76 5.89
N ASN A 24 -15.94 0.77 6.46
CA ASN A 24 -16.47 -0.23 7.37
C ASN A 24 -15.67 -0.24 8.68
N PRO A 25 -15.76 0.82 9.50
CA PRO A 25 -14.96 0.95 10.72
C PRO A 25 -15.38 -0.02 11.84
N ILE A 26 -16.55 -0.65 11.70
CA ILE A 26 -17.09 -1.58 12.69
C ILE A 26 -16.91 -2.99 12.14
N SER A 27 -16.05 -3.77 12.79
CA SER A 27 -15.85 -5.18 12.49
C SER A 27 -16.40 -6.03 13.63
N TYR A 28 -17.27 -6.97 13.28
CA TYR A 28 -17.85 -7.91 14.24
C TYR A 28 -17.04 -9.20 14.23
N ASP A 29 -16.33 -9.47 15.34
CA ASP A 29 -15.67 -10.74 15.52
C ASP A 29 -16.66 -11.75 16.11
N THR A 30 -17.18 -12.62 15.25
CA THR A 30 -18.12 -13.68 15.64
C THR A 30 -17.50 -14.74 16.54
N LYS A 31 -16.17 -14.87 16.56
CA LYS A 31 -15.46 -15.89 17.34
C LYS A 31 -15.31 -15.48 18.80
N PHE A 32 -15.15 -14.19 19.07
CA PHE A 32 -15.01 -13.65 20.43
C PHE A 32 -16.22 -12.84 20.90
N MET A 33 -17.28 -12.74 20.09
CA MET A 33 -18.45 -11.87 20.31
C MET A 33 -18.02 -10.43 20.66
N ARG A 34 -16.99 -9.92 19.96
CA ARG A 34 -16.45 -8.57 20.21
C ARG A 34 -16.71 -7.68 19.01
N ILE A 35 -17.14 -6.47 19.31
CA ILE A 35 -17.25 -5.39 18.34
C ILE A 35 -15.93 -4.62 18.41
N ILE A 36 -15.18 -4.65 17.31
CA ILE A 36 -14.04 -3.75 17.13
C ILE A 36 -14.60 -2.50 16.46
N ASP A 37 -14.75 -1.44 17.26
CA ASP A 37 -15.19 -0.15 16.77
C ASP A 37 -13.97 0.76 16.56
N LEU A 38 -13.61 0.96 15.29
CA LEU A 38 -12.54 1.86 14.88
C LEU A 38 -13.09 3.25 14.54
N THR A 39 -14.36 3.57 14.79
CA THR A 39 -14.99 4.82 14.31
C THR A 39 -14.24 6.07 14.71
N ALA A 40 -13.72 6.12 15.96
CA ALA A 40 -12.92 7.25 16.44
C ALA A 40 -11.58 7.41 15.69
N ASN A 41 -11.00 6.30 15.23
CA ASN A 41 -9.65 6.24 14.65
C ASN A 41 -9.63 5.84 13.16
N LYS A 42 -10.79 5.73 12.51
CA LYS A 42 -10.91 5.21 11.14
C LYS A 42 -10.18 6.08 10.13
N TRP A 43 -10.23 7.39 10.33
CA TRP A 43 -9.56 8.37 9.49
C TRP A 43 -8.03 8.30 9.61
N PRO A 44 -7.41 8.47 10.80
CA PRO A 44 -5.96 8.41 10.91
C PRO A 44 -5.40 7.04 10.49
N PHE A 45 -6.07 5.95 10.85
CA PHE A 45 -5.60 4.60 10.53
C PHE A 45 -5.77 4.25 9.04
N GLY A 46 -6.93 4.57 8.46
CA GLY A 46 -7.19 4.38 7.04
C GLY A 46 -6.29 5.23 6.14
N ILE A 47 -6.12 6.52 6.49
CA ILE A 47 -5.22 7.43 5.77
C ILE A 47 -3.77 6.93 5.86
N ALA A 48 -3.30 6.49 7.02
CA ALA A 48 -1.96 5.95 7.18
C ALA A 48 -1.70 4.74 6.25
N LEU A 49 -2.67 3.83 6.14
CA LEU A 49 -2.59 2.68 5.23
C LEU A 49 -2.57 3.08 3.75
N ILE A 50 -3.36 4.09 3.37
CA ILE A 50 -3.38 4.63 2.00
C ILE A 50 -2.04 5.32 1.67
N ILE A 51 -1.51 6.13 2.60
CA ILE A 51 -0.19 6.78 2.43
C ILE A 51 0.91 5.73 2.31
N PHE A 52 0.87 4.69 3.15
CA PHE A 52 1.82 3.59 3.07
C PHE A 52 1.80 2.91 1.69
N SER A 53 0.61 2.64 1.16
CA SER A 53 0.45 2.11 -0.20
C SER A 53 1.09 3.03 -1.26
N LEU A 54 0.84 4.34 -1.17
CA LEU A 54 1.45 5.32 -2.08
C LEU A 54 2.98 5.30 -2.02
N LEU A 55 3.56 5.19 -0.81
CA LEU A 55 4.99 5.09 -0.62
C LEU A 55 5.58 3.81 -1.22
N VAL A 56 4.87 2.69 -1.10
CA VAL A 56 5.25 1.42 -1.73
C VAL A 56 5.30 1.55 -3.25
N PHE A 57 4.25 2.14 -3.85
CA PHE A 57 4.22 2.39 -5.29
C PHE A 57 5.33 3.35 -5.74
N TRP A 58 5.56 4.42 -4.96
CA TRP A 58 6.59 5.39 -5.28
C TRP A 58 8.00 4.81 -5.21
N SER A 59 8.26 3.95 -4.23
CA SER A 59 9.52 3.22 -4.10
C SER A 59 9.79 2.32 -5.31
N GLU A 60 8.79 1.55 -5.74
CA GLU A 60 8.90 0.67 -6.92
C GLU A 60 9.11 1.50 -8.20
N TYR A 61 8.39 2.60 -8.36
CA TYR A 61 8.56 3.54 -9.47
C TYR A 61 9.99 4.12 -9.51
N ARG A 62 10.53 4.54 -8.37
CA ARG A 62 11.90 5.07 -8.28
C ARG A 62 12.94 4.00 -8.62
N ARG A 63 12.74 2.74 -8.22
CA ARG A 63 13.62 1.61 -8.58
C ARG A 63 13.64 1.40 -10.08
N ILE A 64 12.46 1.39 -10.71
CA ILE A 64 12.30 1.24 -12.15
C ILE A 64 12.99 2.37 -12.91
N LYS A 65 12.76 3.63 -12.49
CA LYS A 65 13.40 4.80 -13.11
C LYS A 65 14.92 4.71 -13.06
N LYS A 66 15.49 4.36 -11.89
CA LYS A 66 16.95 4.21 -11.72
C LYS A 66 17.54 3.12 -12.62
N LEU A 67 16.83 2.00 -12.80
CA LEU A 67 17.28 0.93 -13.70
C LEU A 67 17.30 1.37 -15.17
N ARG A 68 16.34 2.21 -15.57
CA ARG A 68 16.30 2.78 -16.92
C ARG A 68 17.47 3.72 -17.16
N ASP A 69 17.69 4.67 -16.25
CA ASP A 69 18.77 5.67 -16.36
C ASP A 69 20.16 5.00 -16.46
N ASN A 70 20.40 3.91 -15.71
CA ASN A 70 21.65 3.14 -15.79
C ASN A 70 21.82 2.34 -17.09
N THR A 71 20.72 1.96 -17.75
CA THR A 71 20.80 1.23 -19.02
C THR A 71 21.18 2.18 -20.15
N ASP A 72 20.58 3.37 -20.16
CA ASP A 72 20.85 4.41 -21.17
C ASP A 72 22.32 4.89 -21.11
N SER A 73 22.90 5.02 -19.90
CA SER A 73 24.32 5.39 -19.76
C SER A 73 25.30 4.33 -20.26
N SER A 74 24.93 3.05 -20.27
CA SER A 74 25.78 1.95 -20.74
C SER A 74 25.80 1.78 -22.26
N SER A 75 24.86 2.40 -22.98
CA SER A 75 24.80 2.39 -24.45
C SER A 75 25.56 3.55 -25.10
N GLU A 76 26.08 4.49 -24.30
CA GLU A 76 26.85 5.64 -24.77
C GLU A 76 28.38 5.47 -24.60
N GLU A 77 28.84 4.35 -23.99
CA GLU A 77 30.25 3.91 -23.93
C GLU A 77 30.56 2.84 -24.99
#